data_AF-A0A6I1WSZ3-F1
#
_entry.id   AF-A0A6I1WSZ3-F1
#
_cell.length_a   1.000
_cell.length_b   1.000
_cell.length_c   1.000
_cell.angle_alpha   90.00
_cell.angle_beta   90.00
_cell.angle_gamma   90.00
#
_symmetry.space_group_name_H-M   'P 1'
#
loop_
_entity.id
_entity.type
_entity.pdbx_description
1 polymer ?
#
loop_
_entity_poly.entity_id
_entity_poly.type
_entity_poly.pdbx_seq_one_letter_code
_entity_poly.pdbx_strand_id
1 'polypeptide(L)'
;AVATYMMRASEKLRAQHSLCKKVRVGIRTGMFNASEAQYANSVVVDLPYPTDDVRILTKAATKAVERVYRQGYRYSKAEVM
;
A
#
# COMPACT_ATOMS: atom_id res chain seq x y z
N ALA A 1 -8.25 0.82 5.70
CA ALA A 1 -6.98 0.12 6.03
C ALA A 1 -5.76 0.81 5.41
N VAL A 2 -5.60 0.80 4.08
CA VAL A 2 -4.38 1.34 3.42
C VAL A 2 -4.17 2.83 3.66
N ALA A 3 -5.24 3.65 3.61
CA ALA A 3 -5.14 5.08 3.90
C ALA A 3 -4.61 5.37 5.32
N THR A 4 -5.04 4.59 6.33
CA THR A 4 -4.57 4.72 7.72
C THR A 4 -3.09 4.37 7.85
N TYR A 5 -2.61 3.34 7.14
CA TYR A 5 -1.20 3.01 7.11
C TYR A 5 -0.38 4.10 6.40
N MET A 6 -0.92 4.68 5.32
CA MET A 6 -0.28 5.78 4.61
C MET A 6 -0.15 7.03 5.47
N MET A 7 -1.19 7.34 6.26
CA MET A 7 -1.15 8.44 7.23
C MET A 7 -0.03 8.22 8.26
N ARG A 8 0.06 7.04 8.87
CA ARG A 8 1.16 6.71 9.80
C ARG A 8 2.54 6.74 9.14
N ALA A 9 2.66 6.28 7.89
CA ALA A 9 3.92 6.36 7.14
C ALA A 9 4.32 7.81 6.87
N SER A 10 3.35 8.66 6.52
CA SER A 10 3.57 10.08 6.28
C SER A 10 3.97 10.85 7.56
N GLU A 11 3.39 10.51 8.70
CA GLU A 11 3.79 11.07 10.00
C GLU A 11 5.25 10.77 10.31
N LYS A 12 5.71 9.54 10.03
CA LYS A 12 7.13 9.16 10.21
C LYS A 12 8.05 9.92 9.26
N LEU A 13 7.66 10.06 7.99
CA LEU A 13 8.43 10.83 7.00
C LEU A 13 8.59 12.30 7.43
N ARG A 14 7.50 12.90 7.91
CA ARG A 14 7.49 14.28 8.43
C ARG A 14 8.36 14.44 9.67
N ALA A 15 8.28 13.50 10.61
CA ALA A 15 9.13 13.50 11.80
C ALA A 15 10.62 13.36 11.45
N GLN A 16 10.95 12.71 10.33
CA GLN A 16 12.30 12.55 9.82
C GLN A 16 12.72 13.64 8.81
N HIS A 17 11.87 14.66 8.59
CA HIS A 17 12.08 15.71 7.57
C HIS A 17 12.46 15.14 6.19
N SER A 18 11.93 13.97 5.85
CA SER A 18 12.27 13.22 4.65
C SER A 18 11.09 13.18 3.67
N LEU A 19 11.40 13.10 2.37
CA LEU A 19 10.41 13.02 1.31
C LEU A 19 10.37 11.61 0.72
N CYS A 20 9.17 11.15 0.35
CA CYS A 20 8.99 9.88 -0.32
C CYS A 20 8.85 10.08 -1.84
N LYS A 21 9.62 9.30 -2.61
CA LYS A 21 9.46 9.23 -4.07
C LYS A 21 8.83 7.91 -4.52
N LYS A 22 8.97 6.84 -3.75
CA LYS A 22 8.47 5.50 -4.10
C LYS A 22 7.61 4.97 -2.96
N VAL A 23 6.39 4.57 -3.30
CA VAL A 23 5.48 3.91 -2.35
C VAL A 23 5.27 2.49 -2.81
N ARG A 24 5.55 1.53 -1.94
CA ARG A 24 5.24 0.12 -2.16
C ARG A 24 3.97 -0.23 -1.39
N VAL A 25 3.00 -0.82 -2.09
CA VAL A 25 1.77 -1.33 -1.48
C VAL A 25 1.65 -2.81 -1.77
N GLY A 26 1.49 -3.60 -0.71
CA GLY A 26 1.33 -5.05 -0.76
C GLY A 26 -0.03 -5.48 -0.24
N ILE A 27 -0.62 -6.48 -0.87
CA ILE A 27 -1.78 -7.20 -0.33
C ILE A 27 -1.50 -8.69 -0.32
N ARG A 28 -1.97 -9.36 0.72
CA ARG A 28 -1.89 -10.82 0.82
C ARG A 28 -3.19 -11.43 1.34
N THR A 29 -3.52 -12.60 0.84
CA THR A 29 -4.60 -13.45 1.36
C THR A 29 -4.18 -14.14 2.66
N GLY A 30 -5.15 -14.62 3.42
CA GLY A 30 -4.88 -15.38 4.65
C GLY A 30 -4.24 -16.73 4.34
N MET A 31 -3.22 -17.12 5.10
CA MET A 31 -2.52 -18.41 4.96
C MET A 31 -3.25 -19.58 5.64
N PHE A 32 -4.41 -19.35 6.26
CA PHE A 32 -5.10 -20.35 7.10
C PHE A 32 -6.07 -21.28 6.35
N ASN A 33 -6.48 -20.94 5.13
CA ASN A 33 -7.38 -21.79 4.33
C ASN A 33 -6.61 -22.41 3.16
N ALA A 34 -6.20 -23.67 3.29
CA ALA A 34 -5.51 -24.42 2.23
C ALA A 34 -6.38 -24.64 0.96
N SER A 35 -7.69 -24.39 1.05
CA SER A 35 -8.65 -24.56 -0.05
C SER A 35 -8.93 -23.26 -0.83
N GLU A 36 -8.55 -22.09 -0.30
CA GLU A 36 -8.69 -20.81 -1.00
C GLU A 36 -7.39 -20.48 -1.75
N ALA A 37 -7.53 -19.89 -2.94
CA ALA A 37 -6.40 -19.52 -3.77
C ALA A 37 -5.52 -18.48 -3.04
N GLN A 38 -4.27 -18.85 -2.75
CA GLN A 38 -3.32 -17.95 -2.12
C GLN A 38 -2.86 -16.91 -3.12
N TYR A 39 -2.94 -15.64 -2.73
CA TYR A 39 -2.49 -14.53 -3.56
C TYR A 39 -1.78 -13.49 -2.70
N ALA A 40 -0.52 -13.26 -3.04
CA ALA A 40 0.29 -12.18 -2.52
C ALA A 40 0.80 -11.38 -3.71
N ASN A 41 0.53 -10.08 -3.72
CA ASN A 41 1.05 -9.20 -4.75
C ASN A 41 1.40 -7.86 -4.14
N SER A 42 2.46 -7.26 -4.65
CA SER A 42 2.92 -5.94 -4.24
C SER A 42 3.27 -5.13 -5.47
N VAL A 43 2.86 -3.87 -5.47
CA VAL A 43 3.21 -2.94 -6.53
C VAL A 43 3.97 -1.76 -5.94
N VAL A 44 4.96 -1.29 -6.70
CA VAL A 44 5.70 -0.06 -6.40
C VAL A 44 5.18 1.03 -7.32
N VAL A 45 4.79 2.15 -6.73
CA VAL A 45 4.38 3.35 -7.46
C VAL A 45 5.47 4.40 -7.27
N ASP A 46 6.09 4.79 -8.38
CA ASP A 46 7.01 5.92 -8.46
C ASP A 46 6.19 7.22 -8.61
N LEU A 47 6.46 8.19 -7.74
CA LEU A 47 5.86 9.53 -7.79
C LEU A 47 6.69 10.44 -8.72
N PRO A 48 6.04 11.34 -9.49
CA PRO A 48 6.74 12.24 -10.40
C PRO A 48 7.66 13.22 -9.66
N TYR A 49 7.31 13.57 -8.42
CA TYR A 49 8.11 14.41 -7.55
C TYR A 49 8.12 13.83 -6.12
N PRO A 50 9.24 13.99 -5.39
CA PRO A 50 9.31 13.59 -3.98
C PRO A 50 8.36 14.45 -3.14
N THR A 51 7.50 13.82 -2.34
CA THR A 51 6.50 14.52 -1.51
C THR A 51 6.25 13.78 -0.20
N ASP A 52 5.86 14.53 0.83
CA ASP A 52 5.34 14.05 2.11
C ASP A 52 3.83 14.35 2.25
N ASP A 53 3.15 14.84 1.18
CA ASP A 53 1.72 15.13 1.23
C ASP A 53 0.91 13.83 1.26
N VAL A 54 0.28 13.61 2.41
CA VAL A 54 -0.60 12.46 2.68
C VAL A 54 -1.67 12.29 1.62
N ARG A 55 -2.20 13.37 1.03
CA ARG A 55 -3.25 13.30 0.00
C ARG A 55 -2.73 12.67 -1.28
N ILE A 56 -1.52 13.02 -1.70
CA ILE A 56 -0.89 12.47 -2.89
C ILE A 56 -0.50 11.01 -2.65
N LEU A 57 0.13 10.74 -1.50
CA LEU A 57 0.53 9.38 -1.09
C LEU A 57 -0.67 8.44 -0.99
N THR A 58 -1.77 8.90 -0.38
CA THR A 58 -3.00 8.11 -0.25
C THR A 58 -3.63 7.82 -1.61
N LYS A 59 -3.69 8.82 -2.51
CA LYS A 59 -4.20 8.61 -3.88
C LYS A 59 -3.33 7.60 -4.65
N ALA A 60 -2.01 7.71 -4.55
CA ALA A 60 -1.08 6.77 -5.18
C ALA A 60 -1.27 5.35 -4.64
N ALA A 61 -1.41 5.21 -3.33
CA ALA A 61 -1.62 3.92 -2.69
C ALA A 61 -2.98 3.29 -3.01
N THR A 62 -4.06 4.07 -3.09
CA THR A 62 -5.37 3.54 -3.50
C THR A 62 -5.32 3.01 -4.93
N LYS A 63 -4.72 3.77 -5.86
CA LYS A 63 -4.50 3.30 -7.25
C LYS A 63 -3.62 2.06 -7.31
N ALA A 64 -2.62 1.96 -6.43
CA ALA A 64 -1.76 0.79 -6.30
C ALA A 64 -2.58 -0.45 -5.93
N VAL A 65 -3.43 -0.33 -4.90
CA VAL A 65 -4.33 -1.41 -4.45
C VAL A 65 -5.28 -1.83 -5.55
N GLU A 66 -5.91 -0.89 -6.25
CA GLU A 66 -6.83 -1.19 -7.36
C GLU A 66 -6.17 -2.03 -8.46
N ARG A 67 -4.87 -1.83 -8.71
CA ARG A 67 -4.11 -2.63 -9.70
C ARG A 67 -3.81 -4.06 -9.22
N VAL A 68 -3.53 -4.24 -7.93
CA VAL A 68 -3.19 -5.56 -7.37
C VAL A 68 -4.42 -6.35 -6.94
N TYR A 69 -5.54 -5.66 -6.68
CA TYR A 69 -6.81 -6.23 -6.27
C TYR A 69 -7.42 -7.06 -7.41
N ARG A 70 -7.80 -8.29 -7.07
CA ARG A 70 -8.49 -9.23 -7.93
C ARG A 70 -9.74 -9.71 -7.22
N GLN A 71 -10.86 -9.66 -7.92
CA GLN A 71 -12.13 -10.16 -7.42
C GLN A 71 -12.05 -11.69 -7.23
N GLY A 72 -12.68 -12.20 -6.17
CA GLY A 72 -12.67 -13.64 -5.84
C GLY A 72 -11.61 -14.08 -4.82
N TYR A 73 -10.76 -13.16 -4.35
CA TYR A 73 -9.77 -13.44 -3.30
C TYR A 73 -10.14 -12.76 -1.97
N ARG A 74 -10.02 -13.50 -0.86
CA ARG A 74 -10.16 -12.94 0.49
C ARG A 74 -8.83 -12.38 0.99
N TYR A 75 -8.64 -11.08 0.77
CA TYR A 75 -7.49 -10.36 1.29
C TYR A 75 -7.56 -10.23 2.81
N SER A 76 -6.49 -10.62 3.50
CA SER A 76 -6.43 -10.63 4.97
C SER A 76 -5.46 -9.58 5.51
N LYS A 77 -4.45 -9.17 4.73
CA LYS A 77 -3.49 -8.16 5.15
C LYS A 77 -3.11 -7.21 4.01
N ALA A 78 -2.91 -5.95 4.38
CA ALA A 78 -2.33 -4.93 3.53
C ALA A 78 -1.06 -4.36 4.17
N GLU A 79 -0.09 -3.99 3.35
CA GLU A 79 1.21 -3.46 3.74
C GLU A 79 1.54 -2.21 2.92
N VAL A 80 2.25 -1.28 3.55
CA VAL A 80 2.69 0.00 2.99
C VAL A 80 4.14 0.22 3.40
N MET A 81 5.00 0.51 2.45
CA MET A 81 6.42 0.82 2.65
C MET A 81 6.86 1.98 1.78
#